data_AF-I6TKE2-F1
#
_entry.id   AF-I6TKE2-F1
#
_cell.length_a   1.000
_cell.length_b   1.000
_cell.length_c   1.000
_cell.angle_alpha   90.00
_cell.angle_beta   90.00
_cell.angle_gamma   90.00
#
_symmetry.space_group_name_H-M   'P 1'
#
loop_
_entity.id
_entity.type
_entity.pdbx_description
1 polymer ?
#
loop_
_entity_poly.entity_id
_entity_poly.type
_entity_poly.pdbx_seq_one_letter_code
_entity_poly.pdbx_strand_id
1 'polypeptide(L)'
;AATSAPVLAADYSDVDIHNNDYKWMQFNLMGAIDEKGAGPEFTHDYLEMEFGGRSGIFDLYGYGDVFILTSDKGSDKNGAEKIFKKFSPPMPLDALTGKDMSFGPVQEMYDANLMEWAGNSGVNTQKVGLGSDVMVPWFGKVGLNLYGTYDSNQKDWNGFQISTNWFKPFYFFENGSFISYQGYIDYQFGMKDDAKYQSSNGGAMFNGIYWHSDRFVGGF
;
A
#
# COMPACT_ATOMS: atom_id res chain seq x y z
N ALA A 1 7.14 5.89 -0.70
CA ALA A 1 7.83 5.35 -1.89
C ALA A 1 7.78 3.82 -1.86
N ALA A 2 6.81 3.18 -2.52
CA ALA A 2 6.68 1.71 -2.50
C ALA A 2 7.95 0.99 -3.00
N THR A 3 8.74 0.42 -2.09
CA THR A 3 9.74 -0.59 -2.45
C THR A 3 8.98 -1.91 -2.48
N SER A 4 8.93 -2.58 -3.65
CA SER A 4 8.37 -3.93 -3.66
C SER A 4 9.33 -4.85 -2.91
N ALA A 5 8.75 -5.66 -2.02
CA ALA A 5 9.31 -6.92 -1.57
C ALA A 5 10.14 -7.61 -2.67
N PRO A 6 11.30 -8.23 -2.33
CA PRO A 6 12.05 -9.04 -3.28
C PRO A 6 11.13 -10.02 -4.02
N VAL A 7 11.35 -10.12 -5.33
CA VAL A 7 10.56 -10.89 -6.31
C VAL A 7 10.99 -12.35 -6.25
N LEU A 8 10.81 -13.00 -5.12
CA LEU A 8 10.88 -14.47 -5.01
C LEU A 8 9.59 -14.93 -4.34
N ALA A 9 8.84 -15.79 -5.02
CA ALA A 9 7.84 -16.60 -4.33
C ALA A 9 8.58 -17.33 -3.21
N ALA A 10 8.08 -17.25 -1.98
CA ALA A 10 8.74 -17.93 -0.88
C ALA A 10 8.62 -19.44 -1.09
N ASP A 11 9.75 -20.13 -1.07
CA ASP A 11 9.78 -21.58 -1.10
C ASP A 11 9.40 -22.10 0.30
N TYR A 12 8.19 -22.67 0.40
CA TYR A 12 7.66 -23.30 1.62
C TYR A 12 7.81 -24.82 1.61
N SER A 13 8.59 -25.38 0.67
CA SER A 13 8.88 -26.82 0.63
C SER A 13 9.82 -27.26 1.76
N ASP A 14 10.64 -26.34 2.26
CA ASP A 14 11.43 -26.52 3.48
C ASP A 14 10.56 -26.21 4.71
N VAL A 15 10.70 -27.03 5.77
CA VAL A 15 9.90 -26.95 7.01
C VAL A 15 10.04 -25.59 7.74
N ASP A 16 11.04 -24.78 7.37
CA ASP A 16 11.30 -23.48 7.99
C ASP A 16 10.64 -22.32 7.22
N ILE A 17 9.51 -21.86 7.76
CA ILE A 17 8.74 -20.71 7.23
C ILE A 17 9.50 -19.37 7.32
N HIS A 18 10.64 -19.30 8.01
CA HIS A 18 11.43 -18.08 8.20
C HIS A 18 12.59 -17.92 7.22
N ASN A 19 12.79 -18.88 6.30
CA ASN A 19 13.93 -18.89 5.38
C ASN A 19 14.01 -17.63 4.47
N ASN A 20 12.88 -16.96 4.23
CA ASN A 20 12.78 -15.79 3.35
C ASN A 20 12.43 -14.51 4.12
N ASP A 21 12.71 -14.46 5.42
CA ASP A 21 12.45 -13.27 6.23
C ASP A 21 13.32 -12.09 5.79
N TYR A 22 12.69 -10.93 5.61
CA TYR A 22 13.38 -9.66 5.35
C TYR A 22 12.63 -8.51 6.02
N LYS A 23 13.30 -7.38 6.17
CA LYS A 23 12.69 -6.14 6.66
C LYS A 23 13.37 -4.93 6.07
N TRP A 24 12.62 -3.85 5.91
CA TRP A 24 13.10 -2.57 5.49
C TRP A 24 12.30 -1.45 6.15
N MET A 25 12.90 -0.27 6.22
CA MET A 25 12.30 0.93 6.77
C MET A 25 12.93 2.14 6.07
N GLN A 26 12.12 3.15 5.78
CA GLN A 26 12.57 4.41 5.21
C GLN A 26 11.77 5.59 5.74
N PHE A 27 12.36 6.77 5.61
CA PHE A 27 11.72 8.04 5.91
C PHE A 27 11.68 8.87 4.64
N ASN A 28 10.49 9.37 4.30
CA ASN A 28 10.26 10.16 3.11
C ASN A 28 9.79 11.56 3.52
N LEU A 29 10.39 12.59 2.92
CA LEU A 29 9.85 13.94 2.96
C LEU A 29 9.06 14.16 1.67
N MET A 30 7.76 14.44 1.80
CA MET A 30 6.85 14.50 0.66
C MET A 30 6.11 15.84 0.61
N GLY A 31 5.74 16.23 -0.62
CA GLY A 31 4.87 17.35 -0.89
C GLY A 31 3.72 16.90 -1.79
N ALA A 32 2.50 17.26 -1.43
CA ALA A 32 1.30 17.04 -2.22
C ALA A 32 0.78 18.37 -2.77
N ILE A 33 0.45 18.40 -4.05
CA ILE A 33 -0.11 19.55 -4.76
C ILE A 33 -1.47 19.13 -5.31
N ASP A 34 -2.49 19.95 -5.07
CA ASP A 34 -3.88 19.71 -5.52
C ASP A 34 -4.42 18.33 -5.13
N GLU A 35 -4.09 17.84 -3.91
CA GLU A 35 -4.55 16.55 -3.43
C GLU A 35 -6.08 16.54 -3.29
N LYS A 36 -6.73 15.55 -3.91
CA LYS A 36 -8.18 15.35 -3.83
C LYS A 36 -8.52 14.32 -2.76
N GLY A 37 -9.28 14.77 -1.77
CA GLY A 37 -9.90 13.91 -0.75
C GLY A 37 -11.40 14.14 -0.65
N ALA A 38 -11.97 13.89 0.53
CA ALA A 38 -13.35 14.27 0.84
C ALA A 38 -13.45 15.80 1.04
N GLY A 39 -13.71 16.55 -0.03
CA GLY A 39 -13.90 18.00 0.03
C GLY A 39 -13.01 18.80 -0.92
N PRO A 40 -12.53 19.99 -0.53
CA PRO A 40 -11.68 20.83 -1.38
C PRO A 40 -10.31 20.19 -1.63
N GLU A 41 -9.59 20.72 -2.62
CA GLU A 41 -8.21 20.34 -2.90
C GLU A 41 -7.26 20.88 -1.81
N PHE A 42 -6.22 20.12 -1.48
CA PHE A 42 -5.25 20.46 -0.43
C PHE A 42 -3.83 20.47 -0.97
N THR A 43 -3.02 21.46 -0.57
CA THR A 43 -1.56 21.46 -0.78
C THR A 43 -0.84 21.44 0.57
N HIS A 44 0.03 20.44 0.79
CA HIS A 44 0.71 20.28 2.08
C HIS A 44 2.02 19.46 1.99
N ASP A 45 2.80 19.54 3.06
CA ASP A 45 4.01 18.74 3.30
C ASP A 45 3.79 17.69 4.41
N TYR A 46 4.51 16.58 4.32
CA TYR A 46 4.47 15.54 5.35
C TYR A 46 5.76 14.72 5.42
N LEU A 47 6.02 14.19 6.63
CA LEU A 47 7.02 13.16 6.85
C LEU A 47 6.29 11.82 6.88
N GLU A 48 6.68 10.92 6.01
CA GLU A 48 6.19 9.54 5.98
C GLU A 48 7.28 8.61 6.54
N MET A 49 6.92 7.78 7.51
CA MET A 49 7.73 6.61 7.89
C MET A 49 7.08 5.39 7.25
N GLU A 50 7.77 4.76 6.33
CA GLU A 50 7.30 3.60 5.58
C GLU A 50 8.17 2.39 5.93
N PHE A 51 7.53 1.22 6.07
CA PHE A 51 8.19 0.00 6.46
C PHE A 51 7.54 -1.20 5.80
N GLY A 52 8.31 -2.26 5.66
CA GLY A 52 7.80 -3.52 5.18
C GLY A 52 8.74 -4.66 5.50
N GLY A 53 8.30 -5.87 5.19
CA GLY A 53 9.05 -7.07 5.50
C GLY A 53 8.26 -8.33 5.25
N ARG A 54 8.93 -9.46 5.38
CA ARG A 54 8.30 -10.77 5.51
C ARG A 54 8.83 -11.40 6.77
N SER A 55 7.94 -11.99 7.56
CA SER A 55 8.34 -12.84 8.67
C SER A 55 7.38 -14.00 8.88
N GLY A 56 7.88 -15.22 8.65
CA GLY A 56 7.07 -16.44 8.74
C GLY A 56 5.84 -16.37 7.83
N ILE A 57 4.65 -16.40 8.45
CA ILE A 57 3.36 -16.36 7.74
C ILE A 57 2.87 -14.94 7.40
N PHE A 58 3.65 -13.89 7.65
CA PHE A 58 3.25 -12.52 7.36
C PHE A 58 4.13 -11.89 6.30
N ASP A 59 3.52 -11.34 5.26
CA ASP A 59 4.13 -10.31 4.41
C ASP A 59 3.51 -8.98 4.81
N LEU A 60 4.30 -7.98 5.16
CA LEU A 60 3.80 -6.77 5.80
C LEU A 60 4.29 -5.52 5.10
N TYR A 61 3.38 -4.57 4.98
CA TYR A 61 3.60 -3.24 4.46
C TYR A 61 2.84 -2.24 5.32
N GLY A 62 3.45 -1.11 5.63
CA GLY A 62 2.75 -0.03 6.29
C GLY A 62 3.48 1.28 6.21
N TYR A 63 2.73 2.36 6.42
CA TYR A 63 3.28 3.69 6.57
C TYR A 63 2.48 4.50 7.58
N GLY A 64 3.15 5.50 8.13
CA GLY A 64 2.56 6.52 8.98
C GLY A 64 3.04 7.90 8.57
N ASP A 65 2.08 8.76 8.25
CA ASP A 65 2.31 10.15 7.88
C ASP A 65 2.17 11.05 9.08
N VAL A 66 3.04 12.05 9.15
CA VAL A 66 2.90 13.19 10.04
C VAL A 66 2.86 14.46 9.20
N PHE A 67 1.69 15.10 9.15
CA PHE A 67 1.45 16.32 8.39
C PHE A 67 1.95 17.56 9.14
N ILE A 68 2.28 18.62 8.38
CA ILE A 68 2.56 19.98 8.89
C ILE A 68 3.86 20.02 9.71
N LEU A 69 4.99 19.68 9.09
CA LEU A 69 6.29 19.70 9.76
C LEU A 69 6.79 21.13 10.03
N THR A 70 6.40 22.07 9.18
CA THR A 70 6.86 23.46 9.21
C THR A 70 5.94 24.38 10.02
N SER A 71 4.78 23.88 10.51
CA SER A 71 3.76 24.69 11.20
C SER A 71 3.34 25.94 10.42
N ASP A 72 3.41 25.87 9.08
CA ASP A 72 3.03 26.98 8.22
C ASP A 72 1.53 27.28 8.36
N LYS A 73 1.22 28.55 8.60
CA LYS A 73 -0.16 29.04 8.71
C LYS A 73 -0.88 29.00 7.35
N GLY A 74 -0.14 28.92 6.24
CA GLY A 74 -0.67 28.76 4.89
C GLY A 74 -0.98 27.31 4.49
N SER A 75 -0.70 26.31 5.35
CA SER A 75 -1.09 24.93 5.09
C SER A 75 -2.60 24.76 5.28
N ASP A 76 -3.26 24.16 4.30
CA ASP A 76 -4.70 23.88 4.35
C ASP A 76 -5.08 22.87 5.46
N LYS A 77 -4.10 22.21 6.10
CA LYS A 77 -4.29 21.30 7.25
C LYS A 77 -4.08 21.98 8.61
N ASN A 78 -3.82 23.29 8.67
CA ASN A 78 -3.62 24.00 9.94
C ASN A 78 -4.86 23.89 10.86
N GLY A 79 -4.71 23.25 12.02
CA GLY A 79 -5.80 22.95 12.96
C GLY A 79 -6.52 21.61 12.73
N ALA A 80 -6.13 20.84 11.71
CA ALA A 80 -6.65 19.51 11.40
C ALA A 80 -5.78 18.38 11.99
N GLU A 81 -6.28 17.15 11.89
CA GLU A 81 -5.62 15.92 12.32
C GLU A 81 -4.29 15.73 11.57
N LYS A 82 -3.22 15.41 12.33
CA LYS A 82 -1.85 15.43 11.79
C LYS A 82 -1.30 14.05 11.43
N ILE A 83 -2.12 13.00 11.48
CA ILE A 83 -1.65 11.62 11.34
C ILE A 83 -2.57 10.84 10.42
N PHE A 84 -1.98 10.13 9.48
CA PHE A 84 -2.62 9.07 8.70
C PHE A 84 -1.73 7.82 8.75
N LYS A 85 -2.33 6.64 8.81
CA LYS A 85 -1.61 5.36 8.85
C LYS A 85 -2.30 4.33 7.99
N LYS A 86 -1.51 3.56 7.27
CA LYS A 86 -1.96 2.36 6.54
C LYS A 86 -1.13 1.18 7.02
N PHE A 87 -1.79 0.06 7.30
CA PHE A 87 -1.13 -1.17 7.70
C PHE A 87 -1.76 -2.36 6.99
N SER A 88 -0.93 -3.14 6.31
CA SER A 88 -1.32 -4.27 5.50
C SER A 88 -0.49 -5.48 5.94
N PRO A 89 -1.07 -6.40 6.74
CA PRO A 89 -0.40 -7.64 7.13
C PRO A 89 -0.99 -8.88 6.41
N PRO A 90 -0.91 -8.99 5.06
CA PRO A 90 -1.36 -10.19 4.37
C PRO A 90 -0.62 -11.44 4.84
N MET A 91 -1.33 -12.56 4.82
CA MET A 91 -0.78 -13.87 5.17
C MET A 91 -0.77 -14.78 3.94
N PRO A 92 0.40 -15.24 3.46
CA PRO A 92 0.47 -16.17 2.35
C PRO A 92 -0.25 -17.49 2.69
N LEU A 93 -1.16 -17.92 1.83
CA LEU A 93 -1.91 -19.17 2.02
C LEU A 93 -0.99 -20.39 1.94
N ASP A 94 0.07 -20.31 1.13
CA ASP A 94 1.11 -21.33 1.01
C ASP A 94 1.81 -21.53 2.36
N ALA A 95 2.17 -20.44 3.04
CA ALA A 95 2.73 -20.46 4.39
C ALA A 95 1.74 -21.00 5.44
N LEU A 96 0.47 -20.63 5.33
CA LEU A 96 -0.58 -21.05 6.27
C LEU A 96 -0.95 -22.53 6.14
N THR A 97 -0.88 -23.08 4.92
CA THR A 97 -1.40 -24.42 4.61
C THR A 97 -0.32 -25.45 4.31
N GLY A 98 0.92 -25.02 4.05
CA GLY A 98 2.03 -25.86 3.62
C GLY A 98 1.81 -26.48 2.23
N LYS A 99 1.00 -25.82 1.39
CA LYS A 99 0.68 -26.29 0.03
C LYS A 99 0.99 -25.19 -0.96
N ASP A 100 1.58 -25.58 -2.09
CA ASP A 100 1.73 -24.70 -3.24
C ASP A 100 0.34 -24.35 -3.81
N MET A 101 -0.02 -23.08 -3.75
CA MET A 101 -1.28 -22.53 -4.26
C MET A 101 -1.07 -21.74 -5.57
N SER A 102 0.11 -21.82 -6.18
CA SER A 102 0.41 -21.17 -7.45
C SER A 102 -0.34 -21.82 -8.63
N PHE A 103 -0.74 -21.02 -9.61
CA PHE A 103 -1.35 -21.50 -10.84
C PHE A 103 -1.19 -20.49 -11.99
N GLY A 104 -0.65 -20.94 -13.11
CA GLY A 104 -0.42 -20.08 -14.28
C GLY A 104 0.41 -18.84 -13.90
N PRO A 105 -0.08 -17.61 -14.14
CA PRO A 105 0.64 -16.39 -13.78
C PRO A 105 0.56 -16.05 -12.27
N VAL A 106 -0.31 -16.70 -11.49
CA VAL A 106 -0.43 -16.47 -10.05
C VAL A 106 0.68 -17.23 -9.32
N GLN A 107 1.52 -16.50 -8.60
CA GLN A 107 2.70 -17.04 -7.91
C GLN A 107 2.43 -17.35 -6.44
N GLU A 108 1.58 -16.56 -5.79
CA GLU A 108 1.26 -16.68 -4.37
C GLU A 108 -0.14 -16.12 -4.14
N MET A 109 -0.87 -16.71 -3.19
CA MET A 109 -2.21 -16.27 -2.76
C MET A 109 -2.16 -15.84 -1.30
N TYR A 110 -3.00 -14.89 -0.90
CA TYR A 110 -3.00 -14.35 0.46
C TYR A 110 -4.40 -14.27 1.06
N ASP A 111 -4.48 -14.45 2.37
CA ASP A 111 -5.49 -13.76 3.18
C ASP A 111 -5.06 -12.30 3.30
N ALA A 112 -5.72 -11.44 2.52
CA ALA A 112 -5.34 -10.06 2.36
C ALA A 112 -6.05 -9.18 3.39
N ASN A 113 -5.26 -8.40 4.12
CA ASN A 113 -5.75 -7.54 5.19
C ASN A 113 -5.20 -6.12 4.99
N LEU A 114 -6.06 -5.11 5.17
CA LEU A 114 -5.68 -3.70 5.06
C LEU A 114 -6.44 -2.87 6.09
N MET A 115 -5.70 -2.10 6.87
CA MET A 115 -6.23 -1.24 7.92
C MET A 115 -5.81 0.20 7.68
N GLU A 116 -6.74 1.13 7.78
CA GLU A 116 -6.49 2.56 7.57
C GLU A 116 -7.00 3.36 8.76
N TRP A 117 -6.16 4.26 9.27
CA TRP A 117 -6.49 5.13 10.40
C TRP A 117 -6.03 6.55 10.13
N ALA A 118 -6.94 7.50 10.29
CA ALA A 118 -6.64 8.91 10.46
C ALA A 118 -6.75 9.32 11.93
N GLY A 119 -6.40 10.56 12.26
CA GLY A 119 -6.68 11.10 13.58
C GLY A 119 -8.18 11.13 13.92
N ASN A 120 -8.51 11.12 15.21
CA ASN A 120 -9.87 11.30 15.73
C ASN A 120 -10.96 10.46 15.00
N SER A 121 -12.01 11.05 14.42
CA SER A 121 -13.15 10.34 13.80
C SER A 121 -13.04 10.30 12.26
N GLY A 122 -11.83 10.49 11.72
CA GLY A 122 -11.54 10.39 10.30
C GLY A 122 -11.59 8.94 9.79
N VAL A 123 -10.82 8.63 8.74
CA VAL A 123 -10.75 7.27 8.17
C VAL A 123 -10.45 6.24 9.26
N ASN A 124 -11.28 5.20 9.36
CA ASN A 124 -11.10 4.09 10.29
C ASN A 124 -11.73 2.84 9.66
N THR A 125 -10.99 2.18 8.78
CA THR A 125 -11.48 1.05 7.99
C THR A 125 -10.64 -0.19 8.27
N GLN A 126 -11.32 -1.33 8.22
CA GLN A 126 -10.74 -2.66 8.30
C GLN A 126 -11.19 -3.40 7.03
N LYS A 127 -10.24 -3.83 6.22
CA LYS A 127 -10.49 -4.51 4.95
C LYS A 127 -9.89 -5.90 5.03
N VAL A 128 -10.68 -6.89 4.61
CA VAL A 128 -10.28 -8.30 4.60
C VAL A 128 -10.76 -8.96 3.33
N GLY A 129 -9.97 -9.86 2.78
CA GLY A 129 -10.35 -10.62 1.58
C GLY A 129 -9.22 -11.47 1.02
N LEU A 130 -9.18 -11.58 -0.30
CA LEU A 130 -8.23 -12.44 -1.01
C LEU A 130 -7.25 -11.63 -1.83
N GLY A 131 -5.98 -11.97 -1.70
CA GLY A 131 -4.87 -11.36 -2.42
C GLY A 131 -4.16 -12.36 -3.32
N SER A 132 -3.40 -11.83 -4.27
CA SER A 132 -2.53 -12.62 -5.13
C SER A 132 -1.35 -11.80 -5.66
N ASP A 133 -0.23 -12.46 -5.87
CA ASP A 133 0.90 -11.93 -6.63
C ASP A 133 0.86 -12.53 -8.04
N VAL A 134 0.65 -11.67 -9.04
CA VAL A 134 0.43 -12.08 -10.44
C VAL A 134 1.59 -11.61 -11.31
N MET A 135 2.19 -12.53 -12.07
CA MET A 135 3.21 -12.20 -13.06
C MET A 135 2.56 -11.69 -14.35
N VAL A 136 2.66 -10.37 -14.55
CA VAL A 136 2.18 -9.71 -15.76
C VAL A 136 3.30 -9.69 -16.78
N PRO A 137 3.07 -10.19 -18.01
CA PRO A 137 4.07 -10.18 -19.06
C PRO A 137 4.67 -8.77 -19.24
N TRP A 138 6.00 -8.71 -19.20
CA TRP A 138 6.82 -7.52 -19.51
C TRP A 138 6.75 -6.42 -18.43
N PHE A 139 5.74 -6.48 -17.58
CA PHE A 139 5.51 -5.55 -16.48
C PHE A 139 6.06 -6.05 -15.15
N GLY A 140 6.13 -7.38 -14.95
CA GLY A 140 6.65 -8.01 -13.74
C GLY A 140 5.56 -8.37 -12.76
N LYS A 141 5.92 -8.47 -11.48
CA LYS A 141 5.01 -8.86 -10.40
C LYS A 141 4.03 -7.73 -10.08
N VAL A 142 2.76 -8.07 -10.04
CA VAL A 142 1.65 -7.17 -9.71
C VAL A 142 0.85 -7.79 -8.58
N GLY A 143 0.77 -7.10 -7.45
CA GLY A 143 -0.16 -7.47 -6.40
C GLY A 143 -1.58 -7.16 -6.84
N LEU A 144 -2.52 -8.06 -6.58
CA LEU A 144 -3.94 -7.89 -6.84
C LEU A 144 -4.74 -8.41 -5.66
N ASN A 145 -5.52 -7.54 -5.03
CA ASN A 145 -6.29 -7.84 -3.84
C ASN A 145 -7.75 -7.42 -4.01
N LEU A 146 -8.67 -8.24 -3.53
CA LEU A 146 -10.09 -7.93 -3.41
C LEU A 146 -10.50 -8.03 -1.94
N TYR A 147 -11.07 -6.96 -1.42
CA TYR A 147 -11.49 -6.84 -0.03
C TYR A 147 -12.98 -6.56 0.09
N GLY A 148 -13.59 -7.05 1.17
CA GLY A 148 -14.75 -6.40 1.78
C GLY A 148 -14.27 -5.30 2.72
N THR A 149 -14.96 -4.16 2.74
CA THR A 149 -14.61 -3.01 3.58
C THR A 149 -15.55 -2.93 4.78
N TYR A 150 -15.00 -2.99 5.98
CA TYR A 150 -15.72 -2.72 7.22
C TYR A 150 -15.38 -1.32 7.73
N ASP A 151 -16.38 -0.45 7.79
CA ASP A 151 -16.25 0.89 8.35
C ASP A 151 -16.40 0.79 9.87
N SER A 152 -15.27 0.97 10.58
CA SER A 152 -15.25 0.81 12.04
C SER A 152 -15.92 1.97 12.77
N ASN A 153 -16.06 3.14 12.13
CA ASN A 153 -16.82 4.25 12.70
C ASN A 153 -18.32 3.95 12.67
N GLN A 154 -18.82 3.40 11.56
CA GLN A 154 -20.22 3.01 11.41
C GLN A 154 -20.54 1.63 12.00
N LYS A 155 -19.50 0.83 12.30
CA LYS A 155 -19.60 -0.56 12.75
C LYS A 155 -20.43 -1.41 11.78
N ASP A 156 -20.20 -1.21 10.49
CA ASP A 156 -20.94 -1.90 9.45
C ASP A 156 -20.08 -2.12 8.20
N TRP A 157 -20.46 -3.12 7.41
CA TRP A 157 -19.88 -3.37 6.10
C TRP A 157 -20.32 -2.28 5.12
N ASN A 158 -19.36 -1.77 4.36
CA ASN A 158 -19.55 -0.67 3.44
C ASN A 158 -18.76 -0.92 2.15
N GLY A 159 -19.30 -1.77 1.29
CA GLY A 159 -18.75 -2.03 -0.04
C GLY A 159 -17.46 -2.85 -0.07
N PHE A 160 -16.78 -2.78 -1.21
CA PHE A 160 -15.63 -3.59 -1.56
C PHE A 160 -14.51 -2.71 -2.12
N GLN A 161 -13.28 -3.21 -2.08
CA GLN A 161 -12.13 -2.57 -2.71
C GLN A 161 -11.34 -3.57 -3.55
N ILE A 162 -10.99 -3.20 -4.77
CA ILE A 162 -9.92 -3.84 -5.54
C ILE A 162 -8.68 -2.96 -5.43
N SER A 163 -7.57 -3.55 -4.99
CA SER A 163 -6.27 -2.90 -4.94
C SER A 163 -5.28 -3.61 -5.83
N THR A 164 -4.47 -2.87 -6.57
CA THR A 164 -3.31 -3.42 -7.26
C THR A 164 -2.10 -2.51 -7.10
N ASN A 165 -0.91 -3.10 -7.08
CA ASN A 165 0.34 -2.38 -6.93
C ASN A 165 1.46 -3.04 -7.76
N TRP A 166 2.42 -2.23 -8.18
CA TRP A 166 3.55 -2.67 -9.00
C TRP A 166 4.83 -1.92 -8.67
N PHE A 167 5.94 -2.56 -8.99
CA PHE A 167 7.28 -1.97 -8.93
C PHE A 167 8.12 -2.59 -10.03
N LYS A 168 8.57 -1.77 -10.97
CA LYS A 168 9.30 -2.21 -12.15
C LYS A 168 10.53 -1.34 -12.37
N PRO A 169 11.72 -1.78 -11.95
CA PRO A 169 12.98 -1.22 -12.42
C PRO A 169 13.06 -1.39 -13.94
N PHE A 170 13.37 -0.31 -14.66
CA PHE A 170 13.42 -0.31 -16.12
C PHE A 170 14.69 0.34 -16.70
N TYR A 171 15.48 1.03 -15.88
CA TYR A 171 16.77 1.58 -16.29
C TYR A 171 17.79 1.43 -15.17
N PHE A 172 18.98 0.90 -15.47
CA PHE A 172 20.02 0.63 -14.49
C PHE A 172 21.29 1.39 -14.84
N PHE A 173 21.88 2.05 -13.85
CA PHE A 173 23.14 2.80 -13.98
C PHE A 173 24.33 1.93 -13.58
N GLU A 174 25.52 2.25 -14.10
CA GLU A 174 26.75 1.52 -13.78
C GLU A 174 27.13 1.57 -12.28
N ASN A 175 26.67 2.60 -11.57
CA ASN A 175 26.89 2.77 -10.14
C ASN A 175 25.93 1.95 -9.25
N GLY A 176 25.11 1.08 -9.84
CA GLY A 176 24.14 0.23 -9.13
C GLY A 176 22.80 0.90 -8.82
N SER A 177 22.67 2.22 -9.01
CA SER A 177 21.37 2.89 -8.91
C SER A 177 20.47 2.54 -10.09
N PHE A 178 19.15 2.76 -9.96
CA PHE A 178 18.20 2.45 -11.02
C PHE A 178 16.99 3.39 -11.03
N ILE A 179 16.29 3.45 -12.16
CA ILE A 179 14.97 4.09 -12.29
C ILE A 179 13.91 3.00 -12.32
N SER A 180 12.83 3.23 -11.58
CA SER A 180 11.66 2.36 -11.51
C SER A 180 10.37 3.10 -11.84
N TYR A 181 9.43 2.36 -12.40
CA TYR A 181 8.02 2.73 -12.46
C TYR A 181 7.30 1.94 -11.37
N GLN A 182 6.69 2.66 -10.44
CA GLN A 182 6.04 2.08 -9.29
C GLN A 182 4.73 2.79 -9.03
N GLY A 183 3.75 2.08 -8.51
CA GLY A 183 2.43 2.64 -8.39
C GLY A 183 1.42 1.71 -7.75
N TYR A 184 0.22 2.24 -7.59
CA TYR A 184 -0.92 1.48 -7.14
C TYR A 184 -2.23 2.03 -7.71
N ILE A 185 -3.27 1.21 -7.68
CA ILE A 185 -4.66 1.60 -7.86
C ILE A 185 -5.43 1.03 -6.67
N ASP A 186 -6.23 1.88 -6.02
CA ASP A 186 -7.25 1.48 -5.06
C ASP A 186 -8.61 1.90 -5.64
N TYR A 187 -9.48 0.95 -5.93
CA TYR A 187 -10.82 1.19 -6.47
C TYR A 187 -11.89 0.60 -5.56
N GLN A 188 -12.74 1.46 -5.01
CA GLN A 188 -13.85 1.11 -4.14
C GLN A 188 -15.18 1.15 -4.90
N PHE A 189 -16.06 0.19 -4.60
CA PHE A 189 -17.37 0.07 -5.23
C PHE A 189 -18.38 -0.62 -4.30
N GLY A 190 -19.66 -0.44 -4.58
CA GLY A 190 -20.74 -0.95 -3.74
C GLY A 190 -20.81 -0.25 -2.38
N MET A 191 -20.23 0.95 -2.29
CA MET A 191 -20.29 1.78 -1.09
C MET A 191 -21.71 2.33 -0.93
N LYS A 192 -22.12 2.59 0.32
CA LYS A 192 -23.33 3.37 0.61
C LYS A 192 -23.08 4.83 0.23
N ASP A 193 -24.08 5.47 -0.38
CA ASP A 193 -24.05 6.86 -0.84
C ASP A 193 -25.13 7.72 -0.15
N ASP A 194 -25.54 7.31 1.05
CA ASP A 194 -26.65 7.89 1.82
C ASP A 194 -26.34 9.27 2.40
N ALA A 195 -25.08 9.72 2.36
CA ALA A 195 -24.64 10.99 2.92
C ALA A 195 -23.96 11.92 1.91
N LYS A 196 -23.94 13.21 2.24
CA LYS A 196 -23.32 14.26 1.43
C LYS A 196 -21.82 13.98 1.24
N TYR A 197 -21.35 14.07 -0.02
CA TYR A 197 -19.97 13.76 -0.44
C TYR A 197 -19.60 12.26 -0.39
N GLN A 198 -20.56 11.37 -0.22
CA GLN A 198 -20.36 9.94 -0.47
C GLN A 198 -20.76 9.61 -1.92
N SER A 199 -20.07 8.62 -2.48
CA SER A 199 -20.34 8.05 -3.79
C SER A 199 -20.29 6.54 -3.65
N SER A 200 -21.15 5.85 -4.39
CA SER A 200 -21.20 4.38 -4.39
C SER A 200 -19.93 3.72 -4.96
N ASN A 201 -19.07 4.51 -5.61
CA ASN A 201 -17.76 4.11 -6.09
C ASN A 201 -16.79 5.30 -6.15
N GLY A 202 -15.49 4.98 -6.17
CA GLY A 202 -14.42 5.95 -6.28
C GLY A 202 -13.07 5.26 -6.23
N GLY A 203 -11.99 5.94 -6.62
CA GLY A 203 -10.68 5.34 -6.56
C GLY A 203 -9.55 6.36 -6.58
N ALA A 204 -8.38 5.87 -6.19
CA ALA A 204 -7.12 6.58 -6.23
C ALA A 204 -6.14 5.77 -7.08
N MET A 205 -5.33 6.48 -7.86
CA MET A 205 -4.25 5.87 -8.62
C MET A 205 -2.99 6.71 -8.43
N PHE A 206 -1.90 6.02 -8.19
CA PHE A 206 -0.57 6.60 -8.10
C PHE A 206 0.32 6.02 -9.19
N ASN A 207 1.03 6.91 -9.89
CA ASN A 207 1.98 6.58 -10.94
C ASN A 207 3.28 7.30 -10.67
N GLY A 208 4.27 6.55 -10.21
CA GLY A 208 5.54 7.09 -9.74
C GLY A 208 6.71 6.73 -10.65
N ILE A 209 7.57 7.71 -10.94
CA ILE A 209 8.89 7.47 -11.52
C ILE A 209 9.95 7.85 -10.50
N TYR A 210 10.70 6.84 -10.05
CA TYR A 210 11.64 6.99 -8.94
C TYR A 210 13.03 6.54 -9.34
N TRP A 211 14.01 7.36 -9.01
CA TRP A 211 15.41 6.97 -8.91
C TRP A 211 15.68 6.36 -7.53
N HIS A 212 16.36 5.23 -7.51
CA HIS A 212 16.72 4.47 -6.32
C HIS A 212 18.23 4.28 -6.26
N SER A 213 18.80 4.45 -5.07
CA SER A 213 20.18 4.11 -4.71
C SER A 213 20.20 3.36 -3.38
N ASP A 214 21.36 2.89 -2.95
CA ASP A 214 21.52 2.16 -1.69
C ASP A 214 20.98 2.88 -0.44
N ARG A 215 20.92 4.22 -0.47
CA ARG A 215 20.59 5.05 0.70
C ARG A 215 19.50 6.08 0.45
N PHE A 216 19.19 6.38 -0.80
CA PHE A 216 18.29 7.46 -1.17
C PHE A 216 17.36 7.03 -2.28
N VAL A 217 16.13 7.55 -2.20
CA VAL A 217 15.10 7.43 -3.21
C VAL A 217 14.59 8.85 -3.50
N GLY A 218 14.39 9.16 -4.78
CA GLY A 218 13.86 10.45 -5.22
C GLY A 218 13.00 10.27 -6.46
N GLY A 219 11.82 10.89 -6.48
CA GLY A 219 10.86 10.72 -7.56
C GLY A 219 9.64 11.63 -7.39
N PHE A 220 8.72 11.49 -8.33
CA PHE A 220 7.44 12.17 -8.40
C PHE A 220 6.35 11.17 -8.81
#